data_AF-A0A7W1IBE8-F1
#
_entry.id   AF-A0A7W1IBE8-F1
#
_cell.length_a   1.000
_cell.length_b   1.000
_cell.length_c   1.000
_cell.angle_alpha   90.00
_cell.angle_beta   90.00
_cell.angle_gamma   90.00
#
_symmetry.space_group_name_H-M   'P 1'
#
loop_
_entity.id
_entity.type
_entity.pdbx_description
1 polymer ?
#
loop_
_entity_poly.entity_id
_entity_poly.type
_entity_poly.pdbx_seq_one_letter_code
_entity_poly.pdbx_strand_id
1 'polypeptide(L)'
;MRRGIVKQGLLAACALELAACAVPHAVVITPVPVAAPAPPELATLPSEQVIVPTKPVTPLEAPPFRSTARISLNARNADVRELLPALASAAGISLVLGPDVSGRVSVNLRNVLAIDALRAVIDEAGLSVGTPVIEVPFGPVVFYQLPVNVNTASASTIKLRFGVSDELAGWVVAARTK
;
A
#
# COMPACT_ATOMS: atom_id res chain seq x y z
N MET A 1 -29.45 41.00 34.81
CA MET A 1 -30.78 41.59 34.56
C MET A 1 -31.46 40.86 33.41
N ARG A 2 -32.77 40.55 33.53
CA ARG A 2 -33.63 39.98 32.47
C ARG A 2 -34.96 40.77 32.44
N ARG A 3 -35.69 40.71 31.31
CA ARG A 3 -36.83 41.55 30.83
C ARG A 3 -36.32 42.70 29.94
N GLY A 4 -36.89 43.03 28.78
CA GLY A 4 -38.04 42.51 28.01
C GLY A 4 -38.34 43.53 26.89
N ILE A 5 -38.37 43.12 25.61
CA ILE A 5 -39.60 42.86 24.81
C ILE A 5 -40.21 44.10 24.10
N VAL A 6 -40.13 44.06 22.75
CA VAL A 6 -41.05 44.57 21.71
C VAL A 6 -41.08 46.06 21.29
N LYS A 7 -40.88 46.27 19.97
CA LYS A 7 -41.72 46.98 18.96
C LYS A 7 -41.12 46.62 17.58
N GLN A 8 -41.69 45.75 16.72
CA GLN A 8 -42.92 45.85 15.89
C GLN A 8 -42.99 47.08 14.96
N GLY A 9 -43.20 46.81 13.65
CA GLY A 9 -43.20 47.76 12.52
C GLY A 9 -42.51 47.13 11.29
N LEU A 10 -43.09 46.21 10.51
CA LEU A 10 -44.30 46.24 9.65
C LEU A 10 -43.98 46.66 8.19
N LEU A 11 -44.48 45.88 7.21
CA LEU A 11 -44.48 46.06 5.74
C LEU A 11 -43.14 45.76 5.00
N ALA A 12 -43.13 45.28 3.74
CA ALA A 12 -44.11 44.53 2.92
C ALA A 12 -43.45 44.03 1.60
N ALA A 13 -44.12 43.10 0.90
CA ALA A 13 -43.87 42.58 -0.47
C ALA A 13 -42.55 41.77 -0.67
N CYS A 14 -42.50 40.49 -1.08
CA CYS A 14 -43.31 39.63 -1.98
C CYS A 14 -42.87 39.65 -3.46
N ALA A 15 -42.23 38.56 -3.93
CA ALA A 15 -42.46 37.90 -5.24
C ALA A 15 -41.46 36.74 -5.49
N LEU A 16 -42.00 35.57 -5.94
CA LEU A 16 -41.41 34.53 -6.84
C LEU A 16 -40.04 33.91 -6.47
N GLU A 17 -39.77 32.60 -6.50
CA GLU A 17 -40.48 31.33 -6.87
C GLU A 17 -39.76 30.17 -6.09
N LEU A 18 -40.09 28.87 -6.15
CA LEU A 18 -40.97 28.05 -7.01
C LEU A 18 -41.60 26.90 -6.18
N ALA A 19 -41.89 25.75 -6.81
CA ALA A 19 -42.70 24.64 -6.28
C ALA A 19 -41.91 23.42 -5.76
N ALA A 20 -42.43 22.81 -4.69
CA ALA A 20 -42.13 21.43 -4.27
C ALA A 20 -43.45 20.67 -4.00
N CYS A 21 -44.05 20.09 -5.05
CA CYS A 21 -45.32 19.36 -4.95
C CYS A 21 -45.08 17.88 -4.58
N ALA A 22 -45.27 17.53 -3.31
CA ALA A 22 -45.32 16.14 -2.85
C ALA A 22 -46.77 15.76 -2.49
N VAL A 23 -47.44 15.03 -3.39
CA VAL A 23 -48.79 14.49 -3.16
C VAL A 23 -48.69 12.99 -2.85
N PRO A 24 -49.01 12.53 -1.63
CA PRO A 24 -49.03 11.10 -1.33
C PRO A 24 -50.33 10.46 -1.85
N HIS A 25 -50.22 9.57 -2.83
CA HIS A 25 -51.33 8.68 -3.19
C HIS A 25 -51.26 7.40 -2.37
N ALA A 26 -52.26 7.21 -1.50
CA ALA A 26 -52.40 5.99 -0.72
C ALA A 26 -52.88 4.84 -1.62
N VAL A 27 -52.13 3.74 -1.65
CA VAL A 27 -52.58 2.47 -2.24
C VAL A 27 -52.93 1.53 -1.09
N VAL A 28 -54.23 1.29 -0.91
CA VAL A 28 -54.74 0.28 0.01
C VAL A 28 -54.56 -1.09 -0.64
N ILE A 29 -53.78 -1.97 0.01
CA ILE A 29 -53.63 -3.36 -0.38
C ILE A 29 -54.32 -4.22 0.68
N THR A 30 -55.20 -5.10 0.25
CA THR A 30 -55.92 -6.04 1.13
C THR A 30 -54.97 -7.09 1.72
N PRO A 31 -55.21 -7.56 2.96
CA PRO A 31 -54.36 -8.57 3.56
C PRO A 31 -54.60 -9.94 2.92
N VAL A 32 -53.63 -10.42 2.14
CA VAL A 32 -53.54 -11.85 1.78
C VAL A 32 -53.00 -12.61 2.99
N PRO A 33 -53.74 -13.57 3.57
CA PRO A 33 -53.24 -14.37 4.67
C PRO A 33 -52.47 -15.61 4.17
N VAL A 34 -51.74 -16.23 5.11
CA VAL A 34 -51.21 -17.61 5.10
C VAL A 34 -49.78 -17.82 4.56
N ALA A 35 -49.05 -18.61 5.35
CA ALA A 35 -47.78 -19.30 5.09
C ALA A 35 -46.53 -18.42 4.89
N ALA A 36 -45.76 -18.27 5.96
CA ALA A 36 -44.32 -18.09 5.88
C ALA A 36 -43.66 -19.47 5.55
N PRO A 37 -43.00 -19.65 4.40
CA PRO A 37 -42.30 -20.89 4.07
C PRO A 37 -40.79 -20.71 4.23
N ALA A 38 -40.24 -21.30 5.30
CA ALA A 38 -38.82 -21.52 5.61
C ALA A 38 -37.86 -20.30 5.61
N PRO A 39 -36.93 -20.22 6.58
CA PRO A 39 -35.74 -19.39 6.39
C PRO A 39 -35.00 -19.81 5.11
N PRO A 40 -34.47 -18.88 4.30
CA PRO A 40 -33.57 -19.25 3.22
C PRO A 40 -32.35 -19.92 3.86
N GLU A 41 -32.18 -21.21 3.59
CA GLU A 41 -30.98 -21.93 4.00
C GLU A 41 -29.79 -21.23 3.36
N LEU A 42 -28.91 -20.67 4.20
CA LEU A 42 -27.73 -19.95 3.73
C LEU A 42 -26.92 -20.92 2.88
N ALA A 43 -26.94 -20.70 1.56
CA ALA A 43 -26.17 -21.49 0.61
C ALA A 43 -24.75 -21.58 1.15
N THR A 44 -24.31 -22.80 1.45
CA THR A 44 -22.96 -23.06 1.90
C THR A 44 -22.04 -22.59 0.80
N LEU A 45 -21.40 -21.43 1.01
CA LEU A 45 -20.38 -20.93 0.11
C LEU A 45 -19.37 -22.07 -0.06
N PRO A 46 -19.16 -22.58 -1.30
CA PRO A 46 -18.12 -23.54 -1.52
C PRO A 46 -16.84 -22.96 -0.95
N SER A 47 -16.19 -23.70 -0.07
CA SER A 47 -14.82 -23.40 0.32
C SER A 47 -13.92 -23.77 -0.85
N GLU A 48 -14.11 -23.04 -1.95
CA GLU A 48 -13.23 -22.96 -3.10
C GLU A 48 -11.87 -22.63 -2.52
N GLN A 49 -11.01 -23.64 -2.48
CA GLN A 49 -9.72 -23.49 -1.83
C GLN A 49 -8.95 -22.44 -2.61
N VAL A 50 -8.74 -21.27 -2.01
CA VAL A 50 -7.83 -20.28 -2.53
C VAL A 50 -6.43 -20.85 -2.38
N ILE A 51 -6.06 -21.72 -3.33
CA ILE A 51 -4.70 -22.18 -3.55
C ILE A 51 -3.97 -20.94 -4.05
N VAL A 52 -3.51 -20.10 -3.11
CA VAL A 52 -2.58 -19.03 -3.41
C VAL A 52 -1.39 -19.73 -4.06
N PRO A 53 -1.10 -19.50 -5.35
CA PRO A 53 0.01 -20.18 -5.99
C PRO A 53 1.27 -19.63 -5.35
N THR A 54 1.93 -20.44 -4.51
CA THR A 54 3.25 -20.16 -3.95
C THR A 54 4.29 -20.25 -5.06
N LYS A 55 4.18 -19.36 -6.06
CA LYS A 55 5.32 -18.95 -6.86
C LYS A 55 6.31 -18.37 -5.84
N PRO A 56 7.54 -18.88 -5.73
CA PRO A 56 8.52 -18.25 -4.86
C PRO A 56 8.62 -16.79 -5.28
N VAL A 57 8.39 -15.89 -4.32
CA VAL A 57 8.77 -14.50 -4.46
C VAL A 57 10.29 -14.49 -4.49
N THR A 58 10.85 -14.70 -5.68
CA THR A 58 12.20 -14.25 -6.02
C THR A 58 12.31 -12.83 -5.46
N PRO A 59 13.31 -12.52 -4.62
CA PRO A 59 13.54 -11.15 -4.18
C PRO A 59 13.48 -10.25 -5.42
N LEU A 60 12.50 -9.35 -5.45
CA LEU A 60 12.34 -8.42 -6.56
C LEU A 60 13.45 -7.38 -6.39
N GLU A 61 14.65 -7.77 -6.79
CA GLU A 61 15.79 -6.89 -6.88
C GLU A 61 15.36 -5.76 -7.82
N ALA A 62 15.21 -4.57 -7.23
CA ALA A 62 14.60 -3.45 -7.92
C ALA A 62 15.38 -3.22 -9.22
N PRO A 63 14.72 -3.20 -10.39
CA PRO A 63 15.44 -3.07 -11.65
C PRO A 63 16.31 -1.80 -11.58
N PRO A 64 17.60 -1.88 -11.93
CA PRO A 64 18.49 -0.74 -11.79
C PRO A 64 17.89 0.44 -12.54
N PHE A 65 17.75 1.58 -11.86
CA PHE A 65 17.11 2.79 -12.39
C PHE A 65 17.87 3.29 -13.63
N ARG A 66 17.41 2.87 -14.81
CA ARG A 66 18.02 3.17 -16.12
C ARG A 66 17.05 4.02 -16.94
N SER A 67 16.95 5.30 -16.61
CA SER A 67 16.25 6.27 -17.47
C SER A 67 17.03 6.44 -18.77
N THR A 68 16.44 6.12 -19.91
CA THR A 68 17.01 6.33 -21.25
C THR A 68 16.77 7.75 -21.79
N ALA A 69 16.00 8.56 -21.06
CA ALA A 69 15.72 9.95 -21.38
C ALA A 69 17.02 10.77 -21.50
N ARG A 70 17.16 11.47 -22.63
CA ARG A 70 18.26 12.40 -22.89
C ARG A 70 17.77 13.83 -22.79
N ILE A 71 18.55 14.67 -22.13
CA ILE A 71 18.23 16.07 -21.88
C ILE A 71 19.35 17.00 -22.34
N SER A 72 18.94 18.19 -22.75
CA SER A 72 19.83 19.32 -23.01
C SER A 72 19.26 20.56 -22.32
N LEU A 73 19.95 21.05 -21.29
CA LEU A 73 19.55 22.23 -20.54
C LEU A 73 20.77 23.10 -20.21
N ASN A 74 20.51 24.37 -19.97
CA ASN A 74 21.50 25.36 -19.58
C ASN A 74 20.97 26.08 -18.34
N ALA A 75 21.42 25.66 -17.16
CA ALA A 75 21.12 26.31 -15.90
C ALA A 75 22.29 27.21 -15.51
N ARG A 76 22.04 28.48 -15.20
CA ARG A 76 23.06 29.43 -14.73
C ARG A 76 22.60 30.05 -13.43
N ASN A 77 23.37 29.87 -12.37
CA ASN A 77 23.09 30.34 -11.01
C ASN A 77 21.66 29.96 -10.54
N ALA A 78 21.22 28.76 -10.90
CA ALA A 78 19.90 28.24 -10.56
C ALA A 78 19.89 27.66 -9.14
N ASP A 79 18.77 27.76 -8.43
CA ASP A 79 18.61 27.15 -7.11
C ASP A 79 18.46 25.62 -7.24
N VAL A 80 19.20 24.89 -6.41
CA VAL A 80 19.22 23.42 -6.43
C VAL A 80 17.86 22.81 -6.08
N ARG A 81 17.04 23.47 -5.25
CA ARG A 81 15.70 23.00 -4.87
C ARG A 81 14.69 23.07 -6.01
N GLU A 82 14.89 23.97 -6.97
CA GLU A 82 14.05 24.08 -8.18
C GLU A 82 14.60 23.22 -9.32
N LEU A 83 15.93 23.15 -9.44
CA LEU A 83 16.60 22.39 -10.50
C LEU A 83 16.44 20.87 -10.33
N LEU A 84 16.61 20.33 -9.12
CA LEU A 84 16.54 18.88 -8.88
C LEU A 84 15.17 18.26 -9.20
N PRO A 85 14.02 18.83 -8.78
CA PRO A 85 12.70 18.29 -9.13
C PRO A 85 12.41 18.37 -10.64
N ALA A 86 12.88 19.42 -11.32
CA ALA A 86 12.73 19.55 -12.77
C ALA A 86 13.51 18.46 -13.52
N LEU A 87 14.74 18.16 -13.08
CA LEU A 87 15.56 17.06 -13.61
C LEU A 87 14.98 15.68 -13.27
N ALA A 88 14.52 15.47 -12.04
CA ALA A 88 13.86 14.24 -11.61
C ALA A 88 12.58 13.95 -12.41
N SER A 89 11.77 14.99 -12.66
CA SER A 89 10.58 14.90 -13.51
C SER A 89 10.93 14.53 -14.95
N ALA A 90 11.99 15.13 -15.52
CA ALA A 90 12.48 14.79 -16.86
C ALA A 90 13.09 13.37 -16.94
N ALA A 91 13.61 12.84 -15.82
CA ALA A 91 14.11 11.47 -15.71
C ALA A 91 13.00 10.43 -15.43
N GLY A 92 11.79 10.86 -15.04
CA GLY A 92 10.68 10.00 -14.65
C GLY A 92 10.84 9.33 -13.29
N ILE A 93 11.57 9.96 -12.35
CA ILE A 93 11.84 9.41 -11.01
C ILE A 93 11.16 10.23 -9.91
N SER A 94 10.80 9.56 -8.81
CA SER A 94 10.41 10.24 -7.57
C SER A 94 11.66 10.61 -6.78
N LEU A 95 11.71 11.84 -6.27
CA LEU A 95 12.84 12.38 -5.49
C LEU A 95 12.30 13.09 -4.25
N VAL A 96 12.90 12.81 -3.09
CA VAL A 96 12.63 13.51 -1.83
C VAL A 96 13.85 14.36 -1.49
N LEU A 97 13.64 15.64 -1.22
CA LEU A 97 14.69 16.57 -0.79
C LEU A 97 14.62 16.79 0.72
N GLY A 98 15.77 16.74 1.40
CA GLY A 98 15.89 17.17 2.79
C GLY A 98 15.72 18.68 2.96
N PRO A 99 15.38 19.18 4.15
CA PRO A 99 15.19 20.62 4.40
C PRO A 99 16.48 21.43 4.18
N ASP A 100 17.65 20.83 4.45
CA ASP A 100 18.98 21.45 4.32
C ASP A 100 19.48 21.57 2.87
N VAL A 101 18.79 20.97 1.89
CA VAL A 101 19.15 21.07 0.46
C VAL A 101 19.02 22.53 0.03
N SER A 102 20.15 23.21 -0.10
CA SER A 102 20.25 24.62 -0.48
C SER A 102 21.58 24.89 -1.17
N GLY A 103 21.58 25.80 -2.15
CA GLY A 103 22.76 26.10 -2.95
C GLY A 103 22.39 26.60 -4.34
N ARG A 104 23.36 27.19 -5.05
CA ARG A 104 23.20 27.60 -6.45
C ARG A 104 24.27 26.97 -7.31
N VAL A 105 23.85 26.38 -8.44
CA VAL A 105 24.73 25.66 -9.35
C VAL A 105 24.56 26.18 -10.78
N SER A 106 25.62 26.11 -11.58
CA SER A 106 25.61 26.48 -13.00
C SER A 106 26.10 25.30 -13.84
N VAL A 107 25.25 24.71 -14.67
CA VAL A 107 25.59 23.54 -15.49
C VAL A 107 25.08 23.71 -16.93
N ASN A 108 25.93 23.37 -17.89
CA ASN A 108 25.55 23.24 -19.30
C ASN A 108 25.55 21.76 -19.68
N LEU A 109 24.37 21.21 -19.97
CA LEU A 109 24.17 19.81 -20.31
C LEU A 109 23.69 19.72 -21.76
N ARG A 110 24.36 18.89 -22.57
CA ARG A 110 24.03 18.68 -23.98
C ARG A 110 23.96 17.19 -24.28
N ASN A 111 22.76 16.69 -24.59
CA ASN A 111 22.51 15.30 -25.00
C ASN A 111 22.94 14.24 -23.96
N VAL A 112 22.87 14.60 -22.68
CA VAL A 112 23.28 13.75 -21.53
C VAL A 112 22.08 12.93 -21.06
N LEU A 113 22.31 11.72 -20.55
CA LEU A 113 21.25 10.93 -19.90
C LEU A 113 20.77 11.65 -18.63
N ALA A 114 19.46 11.66 -18.38
CA ALA A 114 18.87 12.40 -17.28
C ALA A 114 19.40 11.95 -15.90
N ILE A 115 19.70 10.66 -15.72
CA ILE A 115 20.29 10.12 -14.49
C ILE A 115 21.76 10.56 -14.27
N ASP A 116 22.56 10.66 -15.34
CA ASP A 116 23.96 11.13 -15.23
C ASP A 116 24.02 12.64 -15.03
N ALA A 117 23.11 13.38 -15.66
CA ALA A 117 22.91 14.81 -15.41
C ALA A 117 22.50 15.09 -13.95
N LEU A 118 21.58 14.29 -13.40
CA LEU A 118 21.18 14.39 -11.99
C LEU A 118 22.36 14.10 -11.05
N ARG A 119 23.13 13.04 -11.31
CA ARG A 119 24.31 12.69 -10.50
C ARG A 119 25.36 13.81 -10.54
N ALA A 120 25.66 14.36 -11.73
CA ALA A 120 26.60 15.48 -11.87
C ALA A 120 26.15 16.75 -11.12
N VAL A 121 24.84 17.04 -11.06
CA VAL A 121 24.30 18.16 -10.27
C VAL A 121 24.40 17.90 -8.76
N ILE A 122 24.16 16.65 -8.33
CA ILE A 122 24.28 16.23 -6.92
C ILE A 122 25.74 16.32 -6.46
N ASP A 123 26.68 15.81 -7.27
CA ASP A 123 28.11 15.83 -7.00
C ASP A 123 28.65 17.28 -6.88
N GLU A 124 28.31 18.17 -7.82
CA GLU A 124 28.73 19.59 -7.80
C GLU A 124 28.04 20.41 -6.68
N ALA A 125 26.84 20.01 -6.26
CA ALA A 125 26.19 20.60 -5.09
C ALA A 125 26.74 20.07 -3.74
N GLY A 126 27.65 19.09 -3.76
CA GLY A 126 28.18 18.43 -2.55
C GLY A 126 27.13 17.63 -1.78
N LEU A 127 26.07 17.18 -2.45
CA LEU A 127 24.94 16.45 -1.84
C LEU A 127 25.14 14.93 -1.93
N SER A 128 24.52 14.19 -1.02
CA SER A 128 24.51 12.72 -1.05
C SER A 128 23.08 12.19 -1.20
N VAL A 129 22.92 11.16 -2.03
CA VAL A 129 21.64 10.44 -2.15
C VAL A 129 21.56 9.37 -1.07
N GLY A 130 20.60 9.52 -0.15
CA GLY A 130 20.28 8.47 0.80
C GLY A 130 19.56 7.32 0.11
N THR A 131 20.12 6.11 0.19
CA THR A 131 19.32 4.90 -0.06
C THR A 131 18.24 4.83 1.02
N PRO A 132 16.95 4.65 0.67
CA PRO A 132 15.91 4.52 1.68
C PRO A 132 16.15 3.24 2.49
N VAL A 133 16.71 3.39 3.68
CA VAL A 133 16.69 2.34 4.70
C VAL A 133 15.25 2.28 5.20
N ILE A 134 14.45 1.44 4.54
CA ILE A 134 13.19 0.99 5.11
C ILE A 134 13.56 0.10 6.29
N GLU A 135 13.68 0.70 7.47
CA GLU A 135 13.79 -0.03 8.72
C GLU A 135 12.54 -0.91 8.83
N VAL A 136 12.70 -2.21 8.57
CA VAL A 136 11.61 -3.17 8.77
C VAL A 136 11.47 -3.32 10.29
N PRO A 137 10.38 -2.82 10.91
CA PRO A 137 10.26 -2.80 12.38
C PRO A 137 10.04 -4.20 12.96
N PHE A 138 9.83 -5.18 12.08
CA PHE A 138 9.74 -6.60 12.39
C PHE A 138 11.11 -7.23 12.07
N GLY A 139 11.71 -7.91 13.06
CA GLY A 139 12.91 -8.71 12.84
C GLY A 139 12.70 -9.85 11.82
N PRO A 140 13.72 -10.67 11.54
CA PRO A 140 13.58 -11.78 10.61
C PRO A 140 12.37 -12.63 10.98
N VAL A 141 11.48 -12.88 10.02
CA VAL A 141 10.26 -13.66 10.25
C VAL A 141 10.66 -15.08 10.63
N VAL A 142 10.71 -15.35 11.94
CA VAL A 142 10.85 -16.68 12.49
C VAL A 142 9.54 -17.39 12.20
N PHE A 143 9.47 -18.04 11.05
CA PHE A 143 8.43 -19.03 10.78
C PHE A 143 8.58 -20.13 11.82
N TYR A 144 7.73 -20.09 12.85
CA TYR A 144 7.52 -21.22 13.74
C TYR A 144 7.10 -22.40 12.89
N GLN A 145 8.06 -23.26 12.57
CA GLN A 145 7.81 -24.50 11.86
C GLN A 145 6.80 -25.27 12.70
N LEU A 146 5.63 -25.56 12.12
CA LEU A 146 4.52 -26.20 12.84
C LEU A 146 5.04 -27.40 13.66
N PRO A 147 4.70 -27.51 14.96
CA PRO A 147 5.19 -28.58 15.82
C PRO A 147 4.95 -29.95 15.19
N VAL A 148 6.04 -30.68 14.92
CA VAL A 148 5.96 -32.02 14.31
C VAL A 148 5.77 -33.05 15.42
N ASN A 149 4.65 -33.76 15.38
CA ASN A 149 4.36 -34.82 16.33
C ASN A 149 5.21 -36.07 16.03
N VAL A 150 6.24 -36.31 16.84
CA VAL A 150 7.15 -37.48 16.74
C VAL A 150 6.41 -38.82 16.81
N ASN A 151 5.25 -38.88 17.46
CA ASN A 151 4.44 -40.10 17.59
C ASN A 151 3.75 -40.49 16.27
N THR A 152 3.60 -39.56 15.33
CA THR A 152 2.95 -39.79 14.03
C THR A 152 3.92 -39.66 12.86
N ALA A 153 4.98 -38.84 13.00
CA ALA A 153 5.95 -38.56 11.95
C ALA A 153 6.67 -39.81 11.41
N SER A 154 7.11 -39.76 10.15
CA SER A 154 7.99 -40.77 9.55
C SER A 154 9.44 -40.57 9.99
N ALA A 155 10.26 -41.63 9.93
CA ALA A 155 11.71 -41.56 10.19
C ALA A 155 12.40 -40.48 9.31
N SER A 156 12.03 -40.40 8.03
CA SER A 156 12.52 -39.37 7.10
C SER A 156 12.16 -37.95 7.54
N THR A 157 10.96 -37.74 8.08
CA THR A 157 10.53 -36.43 8.60
C THR A 157 11.30 -36.06 9.87
N ILE A 158 11.49 -37.02 10.78
CA ILE A 158 12.25 -36.83 12.02
C ILE A 158 13.71 -36.46 11.71
N LYS A 159 14.36 -37.22 10.80
CA LYS A 159 15.70 -36.94 10.29
C LYS A 159 15.84 -35.51 9.74
N LEU A 160 14.95 -35.12 8.82
CA LEU A 160 15.01 -33.80 8.17
C LEU A 160 14.66 -32.63 9.11
N ARG A 161 13.85 -32.85 10.15
CA ARG A 161 13.47 -31.81 11.11
C ARG A 161 14.45 -31.63 12.26
N PHE A 162 14.96 -32.73 12.81
CA PHE A 162 15.75 -32.71 14.04
C PHE A 162 17.26 -32.96 13.79
N GLY A 163 17.69 -33.17 12.54
CA GLY A 163 19.10 -33.31 12.17
C GLY A 163 19.75 -34.61 12.68
N VAL A 164 18.95 -35.66 12.91
CA VAL A 164 19.41 -36.92 13.52
C VAL A 164 19.86 -37.96 12.49
N SER A 165 20.60 -38.98 12.93
CA SER A 165 20.98 -40.11 12.07
C SER A 165 19.79 -40.98 11.65
N ASP A 166 19.96 -41.72 10.56
CA ASP A 166 18.91 -42.61 10.01
C ASP A 166 18.54 -43.72 11.00
N GLU A 167 19.55 -44.32 11.62
CA GLU A 167 19.42 -45.34 12.67
C GLU A 167 18.62 -44.84 13.88
N LEU A 168 18.92 -43.63 14.38
CA LEU A 168 18.18 -43.03 15.49
C LEU A 168 16.74 -42.73 15.10
N ALA A 169 16.51 -42.20 13.89
CA ALA A 169 15.16 -41.93 13.39
C ALA A 169 14.33 -43.21 13.23
N GLY A 170 14.94 -44.31 12.78
CA GLY A 170 14.35 -45.64 12.75
C GLY A 170 14.02 -46.17 14.15
N TRP A 171 14.95 -46.03 15.09
CA TRP A 171 14.75 -46.43 16.49
C TRP A 171 13.59 -45.69 17.16
N VAL A 172 13.45 -44.38 16.97
CA VAL A 172 12.32 -43.59 17.51
C VAL A 172 10.97 -44.09 16.98
N VAL A 173 10.91 -44.48 15.69
CA VAL A 173 9.68 -45.04 15.09
C VAL A 173 9.39 -46.46 15.59
N ALA A 174 10.41 -47.29 15.85
CA ALA A 174 10.25 -48.63 16.40
C ALA A 174 9.92 -48.63 17.90
N ALA A 175 10.41 -47.64 18.66
CA ALA A 175 10.18 -47.54 20.10
C ALA A 175 8.73 -47.21 20.47
N ARG A 176 7.96 -46.58 19.56
CA ARG A 176 6.56 -46.17 19.81
C ARG A 176 5.52 -47.28 19.56
N THR A 177 5.91 -48.42 18.99
CA THR A 177 5.00 -49.53 18.65
C THR A 177 4.98 -50.62 19.73
N LYS A 178 5.18 -50.22 21.00
CA LYS A 178 5.36 -51.11 22.16
C LYS A 178 4.59 -50.58 23.36
#